data_AF-A0A3N5YAQ3-F1
#
_entry.id   AF-A0A3N5YAQ3-F1
#
_cell.length_a   1.000
_cell.length_b   1.000
_cell.length_c   1.000
_cell.angle_alpha   90.00
_cell.angle_beta   90.00
_cell.angle_gamma   90.00
#
_symmetry.space_group_name_H-M   'P 1'
#
loop_
_entity.id
_entity.type
_entity.pdbx_description
1 polymer ?
#
loop_
_entity_poly.entity_id
_entity_poly.type
_entity_poly.pdbx_seq_one_letter_code
_entity_poly.pdbx_strand_id
1 'polypeptide(L)' 'MTDSAVGTLERYEARMALYRSVGYDRLAAVCYALDRLGPLEGEVLDVGTGQGLLAIELARRGAPTCSLRSPPT' A
#
# COMPACT_ATOMS: atom_id res chain seq x y z
N MET A 1 -24.40 4.84 8.97
CA MET A 1 -23.46 5.87 9.46
C MET A 1 -22.47 6.14 8.34
N THR A 2 -22.59 7.28 7.68
CA THR A 2 -21.66 7.72 6.64
C THR A 2 -20.31 7.99 7.30
N ASP A 3 -19.34 7.14 7.01
CA ASP A 3 -17.96 7.37 7.39
C ASP A 3 -17.47 8.60 6.62
N SER A 4 -17.30 9.73 7.30
CA SER A 4 -16.84 10.96 6.63
C SER A 4 -15.37 10.76 6.22
N ALA A 5 -14.98 11.31 5.07
CA ALA A 5 -13.61 11.22 4.56
C ALA A 5 -12.56 11.69 5.59
N VAL A 6 -12.94 12.60 6.49
CA VAL A 6 -12.10 13.10 7.59
C VAL A 6 -11.81 11.97 8.60
N GLY A 7 -12.81 11.19 9.01
CA GLY A 7 -12.62 10.06 9.93
C GLY A 7 -11.80 8.92 9.34
N THR A 8 -11.77 8.78 8.00
CA THR A 8 -10.87 7.84 7.32
C THR A 8 -9.42 8.33 7.37
N LEU A 9 -9.17 9.61 7.11
CA LEU A 9 -7.83 10.19 7.11
C LEU A 9 -7.19 10.12 8.51
N GLU A 10 -7.91 10.54 9.55
CA GLU A 10 -7.41 10.52 10.93
C GLU A 10 -7.01 9.11 11.38
N ARG A 11 -7.84 8.09 11.07
CA ARG A 11 -7.50 6.70 11.38
C ARG A 11 -6.29 6.20 10.59
N TYR A 12 -6.15 6.63 9.34
CA TYR A 12 -4.96 6.32 8.55
C TYR A 12 -3.70 6.91 9.18
N GLU A 13 -3.74 8.19 9.54
CA GLU A 13 -2.61 8.90 10.17
C GLU A 13 -2.24 8.30 11.52
N ALA A 14 -3.23 8.02 12.38
CA ALA A 14 -3.02 7.39 13.69
C ALA A 14 -2.34 6.01 13.54
N ARG A 15 -2.76 5.21 12.56
CA ARG A 15 -2.14 3.91 12.27
C ARG A 15 -0.72 4.06 11.75
N MET A 16 -0.45 5.06 10.90
CA MET A 16 0.92 5.33 10.44
C MET A 16 1.84 5.81 11.56
N ALA A 17 1.33 6.65 12.48
CA ALA A 17 2.06 7.08 13.67
C ALA A 17 2.41 5.89 14.58
N LEU A 18 1.46 4.98 14.80
CA LEU A 18 1.69 3.75 15.57
C LEU A 18 2.78 2.87 14.95
N TYR A 19 2.79 2.68 13.62
CA TYR A 19 3.85 1.90 12.98
C TYR A 19 5.23 2.56 13.15
N ARG A 20 5.30 3.87 12.98
CA ARG A 20 6.56 4.61 13.16
C ARG A 20 7.07 4.55 14.59
N SER A 21 6.19 4.55 15.60
CA SER A 21 6.62 4.51 17.00
C SER A 21 7.30 3.19 17.40
N VAL A 22 7.05 2.11 16.66
CA VAL A 22 7.74 0.82 16.83
C VAL A 22 8.86 0.59 15.81
N GLY A 23 9.29 1.64 15.11
CA GLY A 23 10.37 1.58 14.11
C GLY A 23 9.96 0.98 12.77
N TYR A 24 8.66 0.79 12.52
CA TYR A 24 8.16 0.22 11.27
C TYR A 24 7.77 1.31 10.27
N ASP A 25 8.50 1.38 9.17
CA ASP A 25 8.15 2.21 8.01
C ASP A 25 7.62 1.33 6.87
N ARG A 26 6.30 1.43 6.65
CA ARG A 26 5.59 0.66 5.63
C ARG A 26 5.95 1.03 4.21
N LEU A 27 6.27 2.31 3.98
CA LEU A 27 6.67 2.76 2.65
C LEU A 27 8.07 2.26 2.34
N ALA A 28 8.99 2.41 3.31
CA ALA A 28 10.36 1.91 3.16
C ALA A 28 10.38 0.38 2.95
N ALA A 29 9.52 -0.37 3.65
CA ALA A 29 9.42 -1.82 3.48
C ALA A 29 8.98 -2.23 2.05
N VAL A 30 8.00 -1.52 1.46
CA VAL A 30 7.55 -1.76 0.08
C VAL A 30 8.66 -1.44 -0.91
N CYS A 31 9.32 -0.28 -0.78
CA CYS A 31 10.44 0.08 -1.65
C CYS A 31 11.57 -0.96 -1.56
N TYR A 32 11.96 -1.33 -0.34
CA TYR A 32 13.00 -2.34 -0.11
C TYR A 32 12.71 -3.69 -0.76
N ALA A 33 11.44 -4.12 -0.74
CA ALA A 33 11.01 -5.36 -1.37
C ALA A 33 11.11 -5.26 -2.89
N LEU A 34 10.57 -4.19 -3.48
CA LEU A 34 10.60 -3.98 -4.92
C LEU A 34 12.01 -3.71 -5.46
N ASP A 35 12.92 -3.12 -4.68
CA ASP A 35 14.32 -2.92 -5.06
C ASP A 35 15.11 -4.24 -5.13
N ARG A 36 14.62 -5.29 -4.46
CA ARG A 36 15.21 -6.65 -4.51
C ARG A 36 14.64 -7.49 -5.63
N LEU A 37 13.44 -7.15 -6.09
CA LEU A 37 12.91 -7.71 -7.32
C LEU A 37 13.62 -6.99 -8.46
N GLY A 38 14.16 -7.75 -9.41
CA GLY A 38 14.64 -7.15 -10.66
C GLY A 38 13.51 -6.43 -11.40
N PRO A 39 13.77 -5.93 -12.62
CA PRO A 39 12.72 -5.37 -13.47
C PRO A 39 11.51 -6.32 -13.55
N LEU A 40 10.33 -5.80 -13.25
CA LEU A 40 9.08 -6.54 -13.40
C LEU A 40 8.65 -6.43 -14.87
N GLU A 41 8.56 -7.57 -15.54
CA GLU A 41 8.09 -7.64 -16.92
C GLU A 41 6.59 -7.93 -16.97
N GLY A 42 5.86 -7.20 -17.83
CA GLY A 42 4.43 -7.40 -18.03
C GLY A 42 3.54 -6.76 -16.97
N GLU A 43 2.30 -7.25 -16.86
CA GLU A 43 1.29 -6.75 -15.92
C GLU A 43 1.45 -7.41 -14.54
N VAL A 44 1.36 -6.60 -13.48
CA VAL A 44 1.50 -7.06 -12.10
C VAL A 44 0.12 -7.15 -11.43
N LEU A 45 -0.16 -8.28 -10.80
CA LEU A 45 -1.34 -8.46 -9.95
C LEU A 45 -0.97 -8.28 -8.48
N ASP A 46 -1.52 -7.25 -7.84
CA ASP A 46 -1.44 -7.03 -6.39
C ASP A 46 -2.68 -7.63 -5.70
N VAL A 47 -2.47 -8.72 -4.96
CA VAL A 47 -3.54 -9.45 -4.25
C VAL A 47 -3.50 -9.11 -2.76
N GLY A 48 -4.65 -8.68 -2.21
CA GLY A 48 -4.71 -8.25 -0.82
C GLY A 48 -4.17 -6.84 -0.62
N THR A 49 -4.39 -5.97 -1.62
CA THR A 49 -3.86 -4.60 -1.73
C THR A 49 -3.97 -3.75 -0.47
N GLY A 50 -4.98 -4.00 0.38
CA GLY A 50 -5.14 -3.35 1.67
C GLY A 50 -5.31 -1.82 1.56
N GLN A 51 -4.22 -1.08 1.69
CA GLN A 51 -4.18 0.40 1.56
C GLN A 51 -3.47 0.87 0.28
N GLY A 52 -3.13 -0.03 -0.65
CA GLY A 52 -2.59 0.35 -1.96
C GLY A 52 -1.10 0.68 -2.00
N LEU A 53 -0.35 0.49 -0.90
CA LEU A 53 1.06 0.91 -0.85
C LEU A 53 1.91 0.23 -1.93
N LEU A 54 1.73 -1.08 -2.12
CA LEU A 54 2.43 -1.83 -3.17
C LEU A 54 2.00 -1.38 -4.57
N ALA A 55 0.70 -1.33 -4.84
CA ALA A 55 0.15 -0.88 -6.11
C ALA A 55 0.62 0.53 -6.52
N ILE A 56 0.65 1.46 -5.57
CA ILE A 56 1.13 2.83 -5.82
C ILE A 56 2.62 2.83 -6.20
N GLU A 57 3.44 2.05 -5.48
CA GLU A 57 4.87 2.01 -5.77
C GLU A 57 5.18 1.27 -7.08
N LEU A 58 4.43 0.22 -7.41
CA LEU A 58 4.49 -0.44 -8.72
C LEU A 58 4.15 0.54 -9.85
N ALA A 59 3.05 1.28 -9.71
CA ALA A 59 2.65 2.29 -10.69
C ALA A 59 3.71 3.40 -10.85
N ARG A 60 4.35 3.85 -9.75
CA ARG A 60 5.47 4.82 -9.80
C ARG A 60 6.68 4.31 -10.56
N ARG A 61 6.95 3.01 -10.50
CA ARG A 61 8.03 2.34 -11.23
C ARG A 61 7.67 2.03 -12.69
N GLY A 62 6.48 2.45 -13.15
CA GLY A 62 6.01 2.23 -14.51
C GLY A 62 5.49 0.81 -14.77
N ALA A 63 5.24 0.01 -13.73
CA ALA A 63 4.68 -1.33 -13.88
C ALA A 63 3.15 -1.24 -14.02
N PRO A 64 2.56 -1.69 -15.15
CA PRO A 64 1.12 -1.82 -15.28
C PRO A 64 0.58 -2.74 -14.17
N THR A 65 -0.37 -2.26 -13.36
CA THR A 65 -0.79 -2.97 -12.15
C THR A 65 -2.31 -3.08 -12.05
N CYS A 66 -2.78 -4.28 -11.72
CA CYS A 66 -4.16 -4.57 -11.32
C CYS A 66 -4.18 -4.96 -9.83
N SER A 67 -5.16 -4.48 -9.08
CA SER A 67 -5.22 -4.65 -7.62
C SER A 67 -6.53 -5.24 -7.17
N LEU A 68 -6.47 -6.27 -6.32
CA LEU A 68 -7.64 -6.95 -5.76
C LEU A 68 -7.66 -6.84 -4.23
N ARG A 69 -8.83 -6.52 -3.68
CA ARG A 69 -9.09 -6.56 -2.24
C ARG A 69 -10.37 -7.31 -1.95
N SER A 70 -10.39 -8.06 -0.85
CA SER A 70 -11.63 -8.64 -0.34
C SER A 70 -12.60 -7.53 0.10
N PRO A 71 -13.91 -7.73 -0.06
CA PRO A 71 -14.92 -6.86 0.50
C PRO A 71 -14.84 -6.85 2.03
N PRO A 72 -15.32 -5.79 2.70
CA PRO A 72 -15.47 -5.81 4.15
C PRO A 72 -16.39 -6.96 4.56
N THR A 73 -15.94 -7.76 5.52
CA THR A 73 -16.74 -8.77 6.24
C THR A 73 -17.61 -8.13 7.31
#